data_AF-A0A180GL04-F1
#
_entry.id   AF-A0A180GL04-F1
#
_cell.length_a   1.000
_cell.length_b   1.000
_cell.length_c   1.000
_cell.angle_alpha   90.00
_cell.angle_beta   90.00
_cell.angle_gamma   90.00
#
_symmetry.space_group_name_H-M   'P 1'
#
loop_
_entity.id
_entity.type
_entity.pdbx_description
1 polymer ?
#
loop_
_entity_poly.entity_id
_entity_poly.type
_entity_poly.pdbx_seq_one_letter_code
_entity_poly.pdbx_strand_id
1 'polypeptide(L)'
;MSSSKLMFKGDKKEKKKHRKRRRDQHEPDEHPEPTEGWLNPPSQAHIQGPLYIICIRPATGRAEESRPTALQSLEPADVNHVLVATRIIDSTHKLTLRTANARYLAADQLGAVSAEQEARGAQEEWAFEPVPASPNDDHPDPDGMFTLKSCLYNKLLSVEELASGKLVLRADSDSPAEPAAHLLVRMQAAELLKARKRLADEQAQKGLLSAAKTADAGLTILKPGQSFHDLEANNIRQYQARGAGRLQLPAEGNAGLKKARKEGRLAEELLDRRAKLKSDRYAK
;
A
#
# COMPACT_ATOMS: atom_id res chain seq x y z
N MET A 1 -53.21 27.05 -24.37
CA MET A 1 -53.54 25.70 -24.88
C MET A 1 -52.63 24.70 -24.16
N SER A 2 -53.14 24.01 -23.14
CA SER A 2 -52.35 23.04 -22.34
C SER A 2 -52.70 21.63 -22.81
N SER A 3 -51.73 20.93 -23.40
CA SER A 3 -51.91 19.58 -23.93
C SER A 3 -51.72 18.54 -22.82
N SER A 4 -52.83 17.98 -22.31
CA SER A 4 -52.80 16.83 -21.41
C SER A 4 -52.61 15.53 -22.21
N LYS A 5 -51.49 14.84 -21.95
CA LYS A 5 -51.15 13.57 -22.59
C LYS A 5 -52.07 12.46 -22.05
N LEU A 6 -52.91 11.89 -22.92
CA LEU A 6 -53.74 10.72 -22.59
C LEU A 6 -52.86 9.52 -22.23
N MET A 7 -53.16 8.86 -21.11
CA MET A 7 -52.54 7.59 -20.71
C MET A 7 -53.51 6.43 -20.93
N PHE A 8 -53.04 5.34 -21.53
CA PHE A 8 -53.83 4.14 -21.76
C PHE A 8 -53.88 3.24 -20.51
N LYS A 9 -55.01 2.55 -20.33
CA LYS A 9 -55.24 1.59 -19.24
C LYS A 9 -54.35 0.37 -19.47
N GLY A 10 -53.18 0.35 -18.84
CA GLY A 10 -52.19 -0.73 -18.95
C GLY A 10 -50.77 -0.30 -18.57
N ASP A 11 -50.46 1.00 -18.61
CA ASP A 11 -49.11 1.50 -18.32
C ASP A 11 -48.80 1.49 -16.82
N LYS A 12 -47.76 0.73 -16.42
CA LYS A 12 -47.23 0.70 -15.06
C LYS A 12 -46.57 2.03 -14.72
N LYS A 13 -47.01 2.68 -13.63
CA LYS A 13 -46.38 3.89 -13.09
C LYS A 13 -44.93 3.61 -12.67
N GLU A 14 -43.96 4.25 -13.32
CA GLU A 14 -42.58 4.25 -12.81
C GLU A 14 -42.52 4.96 -11.44
N LYS A 15 -41.98 4.26 -10.45
CA LYS A 15 -41.78 4.83 -9.10
C LYS A 15 -40.65 5.86 -9.14
N LYS A 16 -40.97 7.11 -8.83
CA LYS A 16 -40.00 8.19 -8.63
C LYS A 16 -38.93 7.76 -7.63
N LYS A 17 -37.68 7.68 -8.09
CA LYS A 17 -36.50 7.34 -7.29
C LYS A 17 -36.25 8.46 -6.28
N HIS A 18 -36.40 8.19 -4.99
CA HIS A 18 -36.16 9.17 -3.93
C HIS A 18 -34.67 9.52 -3.90
N ARG A 19 -34.33 10.77 -4.27
CA ARG A 19 -32.97 11.31 -4.18
C ARG A 19 -32.57 11.32 -2.70
N LYS A 20 -31.72 10.38 -2.30
CA LYS A 20 -31.13 10.33 -0.96
C LYS A 20 -30.26 11.58 -0.82
N ARG A 21 -30.65 12.49 0.08
CA ARG A 21 -29.80 13.62 0.50
C ARG A 21 -28.47 13.03 0.96
N ARG A 22 -27.41 13.22 0.16
CA ARG A 22 -26.03 12.99 0.61
C ARG A 22 -25.82 13.95 1.77
N ARG A 23 -25.59 13.38 2.95
CA ARG A 23 -25.11 14.11 4.12
C ARG A 23 -23.70 14.54 3.76
N ASP A 24 -23.42 15.84 3.79
CA ASP A 24 -22.07 16.38 3.64
C ASP A 24 -21.18 15.68 4.66
N GLN A 25 -20.43 14.69 4.17
CA GLN A 25 -19.22 14.25 4.82
C GLN A 25 -18.21 15.30 4.40
N HIS A 26 -17.60 15.94 5.40
CA HIS A 26 -16.40 16.70 5.23
C HIS A 26 -15.35 15.75 4.63
N GLU A 27 -15.27 15.70 3.30
CA GLU A 27 -14.08 15.20 2.62
C GLU A 27 -12.98 16.17 3.04
N PRO A 28 -11.86 15.70 3.61
CA PRO A 28 -10.67 16.55 3.64
C PRO A 28 -10.40 16.96 2.19
N ASP A 29 -9.98 18.21 1.97
CA ASP A 29 -9.53 18.69 0.65
C ASP A 29 -8.34 17.82 0.19
N GLU A 30 -8.62 16.65 -0.37
CA GLU A 30 -7.67 15.86 -1.12
C GLU A 30 -7.53 16.55 -2.46
N HIS A 31 -6.53 17.42 -2.59
CA HIS A 31 -5.95 17.67 -3.89
C HIS A 31 -5.64 16.30 -4.50
N PRO A 32 -6.19 15.96 -5.69
CA PRO A 32 -5.96 14.65 -6.28
C PRO A 32 -4.45 14.48 -6.46
N GLU A 33 -3.88 13.46 -5.81
CA GLU A 33 -2.45 13.18 -5.97
C GLU A 33 -2.14 12.99 -7.45
N PRO A 34 -1.00 13.51 -7.93
CA PRO A 34 -0.63 13.42 -9.32
C PRO A 34 -0.61 11.94 -9.73
N THR A 35 -1.43 11.59 -10.70
CA THR A 35 -1.53 10.21 -11.22
C THR A 35 -0.44 9.92 -12.25
N GLU A 36 0.22 10.96 -12.74
CA GLU A 36 1.29 10.92 -13.74
C GLU A 36 2.61 11.44 -13.17
N GLY A 37 3.71 11.15 -13.85
CA GLY A 37 5.07 11.54 -13.46
C GLY A 37 5.74 10.57 -12.49
N TRP A 38 6.74 11.10 -11.79
CA TRP A 38 7.60 10.35 -10.88
C TRP A 38 7.54 10.94 -9.48
N LEU A 39 7.43 10.08 -8.47
CA LEU A 39 7.24 10.45 -7.07
C LEU A 39 8.23 9.71 -6.17
N ASN A 40 8.47 10.28 -4.99
CA ASN A 40 9.35 9.68 -4.00
C ASN A 40 8.55 8.65 -3.19
N PRO A 41 9.02 7.39 -3.07
CA PRO A 41 8.41 6.44 -2.16
C PRO A 41 8.72 6.83 -0.70
N PRO A 42 7.72 6.88 0.18
CA PRO A 42 7.91 7.31 1.57
C PRO A 42 8.59 6.23 2.44
N SER A 43 8.65 4.98 1.96
CA SER A 43 9.40 3.92 2.63
C SER A 43 9.71 2.77 1.68
N GLN A 44 10.70 1.94 2.05
CA GLN A 44 11.04 0.70 1.36
C GLN A 44 9.84 -0.23 1.11
N ALA A 45 8.80 -0.16 1.95
CA ALA A 45 7.58 -0.96 1.78
C ALA A 45 6.77 -0.57 0.53
N HIS A 46 6.95 0.65 0.01
CA HIS A 46 6.26 1.13 -1.17
C HIS A 46 6.98 0.76 -2.47
N ILE A 47 8.27 0.40 -2.41
CA ILE A 47 9.11 0.21 -3.59
C ILE A 47 8.70 -1.03 -4.37
N GLN A 48 8.05 -0.81 -5.51
CA GLN A 48 7.61 -1.82 -6.46
C GLN A 48 7.18 -1.21 -7.80
N GLY A 49 7.47 -1.89 -8.90
CA GLY A 49 7.17 -1.43 -10.24
C GLY A 49 8.32 -0.63 -10.85
N PRO A 50 8.06 0.13 -11.93
CA PRO A 50 9.06 0.94 -12.60
C PRO A 50 9.57 2.08 -11.69
N LEU A 51 10.89 2.19 -11.62
CA LEU A 51 11.61 3.23 -10.89
C LEU A 51 12.89 3.61 -11.62
N TYR A 52 13.46 4.77 -11.32
CA TYR A 52 14.84 5.11 -11.62
C TYR A 52 15.53 5.58 -10.35
N ILE A 53 16.86 5.56 -10.38
CA ILE A 53 17.72 5.80 -9.23
C ILE A 53 18.73 6.86 -9.60
N ILE A 54 18.88 7.87 -8.74
CA ILE A 54 19.88 8.92 -8.88
C ILE A 54 20.89 8.75 -7.74
N CYS A 55 22.18 8.60 -8.09
CA CYS A 55 23.25 8.61 -7.09
C CYS A 55 23.57 10.05 -6.70
N ILE A 56 23.36 10.41 -5.43
CA ILE A 56 23.56 11.76 -4.91
C ILE A 56 24.95 11.89 -4.28
N ARG A 57 25.42 10.84 -3.61
CA ARG A 57 26.75 10.80 -2.98
C ARG A 57 27.49 9.54 -3.42
N PRO A 58 28.51 9.64 -4.29
CA PRO A 58 29.37 8.51 -4.62
C PRO A 58 30.38 8.24 -3.48
N ALA A 59 30.95 7.04 -3.46
CA ALA A 59 31.84 6.54 -2.42
C ALA A 59 33.16 7.30 -2.25
N THR A 60 33.65 7.91 -3.34
CA THR A 60 35.07 8.27 -3.50
C THR A 60 35.34 9.76 -3.71
N GLY A 61 34.33 10.64 -3.67
CA GLY A 61 34.60 12.08 -3.61
C GLY A 61 33.53 13.01 -4.17
N ARG A 62 33.58 14.25 -3.67
CA ARG A 62 32.71 15.43 -3.92
C ARG A 62 31.21 15.12 -3.94
N ALA A 63 30.55 15.37 -2.80
CA ALA A 63 29.14 15.67 -2.83
C ALA A 63 28.92 16.85 -3.78
N GLU A 64 28.28 16.62 -4.92
CA GLU A 64 27.60 17.72 -5.61
C GLU A 64 26.53 18.19 -4.64
N GLU A 65 26.69 19.41 -4.09
CA GLU A 65 25.64 20.13 -3.35
C GLU A 65 24.50 20.51 -4.33
N SER A 66 23.93 19.50 -4.97
CA SER A 66 22.77 19.63 -5.83
C SER A 66 21.57 19.87 -4.93
N ARG A 67 20.93 21.03 -5.09
CA ARG A 67 19.74 21.37 -4.31
C ARG A 67 18.68 20.28 -4.50
N PRO A 68 18.05 19.76 -3.44
CA PRO A 68 17.11 18.64 -3.51
C PRO A 68 15.98 18.87 -4.52
N THR A 69 15.57 20.12 -4.72
CA THR A 69 14.53 20.52 -5.69
C THR A 69 14.93 20.27 -7.14
N ALA A 70 16.20 20.42 -7.51
CA ALA A 70 16.68 20.18 -8.88
C ALA A 70 16.72 18.68 -9.23
N LEU A 71 16.99 17.84 -8.23
CA LEU A 71 16.99 16.38 -8.40
C LEU A 71 15.58 15.81 -8.52
N GLN A 72 14.59 16.44 -7.89
CA GLN A 72 13.19 16.04 -7.98
C GLN A 72 12.59 16.28 -9.37
N SER A 73 13.10 17.25 -10.13
CA SER A 73 12.64 17.52 -11.50
C SER A 73 13.34 16.68 -12.57
N LEU A 74 14.36 15.89 -12.23
CA LEU A 74 14.99 14.98 -13.17
C LEU A 74 14.03 13.84 -13.51
N GLU A 75 13.79 13.61 -14.79
CA GLU A 75 13.01 12.47 -15.29
C GLU A 75 13.87 11.59 -16.20
N PRO A 76 13.59 10.27 -16.30
CA PRO A 76 14.38 9.39 -17.15
C PRO A 76 14.19 9.74 -18.62
N ALA A 77 15.28 10.16 -19.27
CA ALA A 77 15.30 10.49 -20.70
C ALA A 77 15.33 9.25 -21.62
N ASP A 78 15.70 8.08 -21.10
CA ASP A 78 15.83 6.83 -21.85
C ASP A 78 15.24 5.66 -21.04
N VAL A 79 14.68 4.67 -21.74
CA VAL A 79 14.11 3.47 -21.12
C VAL A 79 15.16 2.68 -20.31
N ASN A 80 16.44 2.75 -20.70
CA ASN A 80 17.55 2.10 -20.02
C ASN A 80 17.87 2.74 -18.67
N HIS A 81 17.37 3.94 -18.37
CA HIS A 81 17.45 4.55 -17.04
C HIS A 81 16.42 3.94 -16.06
N VAL A 82 15.42 3.22 -16.58
CA VAL A 82 14.32 2.66 -15.79
C VAL A 82 14.61 1.20 -15.45
N LEU A 83 14.40 0.87 -14.18
CA LEU A 83 14.44 -0.46 -13.61
C LEU A 83 13.04 -0.87 -13.16
N VAL A 84 12.72 -2.16 -13.23
CA VAL A 84 11.50 -2.71 -12.67
C VAL A 84 11.82 -3.43 -11.36
N ALA A 85 11.39 -2.85 -10.25
CA ALA A 85 11.49 -3.46 -8.93
C ALA A 85 10.36 -4.47 -8.69
N THR A 86 10.70 -5.72 -8.43
CA THR A 86 9.73 -6.78 -8.12
C THR A 86 10.01 -7.35 -6.74
N ARG A 87 9.04 -7.24 -5.83
CA ARG A 87 9.17 -7.77 -4.46
C ARG A 87 9.28 -9.29 -4.49
N ILE A 88 10.19 -9.83 -3.67
CA ILE A 88 10.31 -11.27 -3.44
C ILE A 88 9.13 -11.72 -2.58
N ILE A 89 8.55 -12.87 -2.92
CA ILE A 89 7.44 -13.47 -2.17
C ILE A 89 7.92 -13.73 -0.73
N ASP A 90 7.02 -13.59 0.24
CA ASP A 90 7.30 -13.78 1.68
C ASP A 90 8.27 -12.77 2.31
N SER A 91 8.74 -11.76 1.55
CA SER A 91 9.52 -10.66 2.09
C SER A 91 8.81 -9.32 1.92
N THR A 92 8.90 -8.46 2.93
CA THR A 92 8.39 -7.08 2.87
C THR A 92 9.40 -6.09 2.30
N HIS A 93 10.68 -6.45 2.23
CA HIS A 93 11.78 -5.51 1.94
C HIS A 93 12.71 -5.97 0.83
N LYS A 94 12.78 -7.29 0.57
CA LYS A 94 13.60 -7.82 -0.51
C LYS A 94 12.91 -7.70 -1.87
N LEU A 95 13.69 -7.36 -2.88
CA LEU A 95 13.24 -7.23 -4.25
C LEU A 95 14.34 -7.62 -5.24
N THR A 96 13.95 -7.77 -6.49
CA THR A 96 14.87 -7.87 -7.64
C THR A 96 14.72 -6.64 -8.50
N LEU A 97 15.81 -6.14 -9.08
CA LEU A 97 15.82 -5.02 -10.01
C LEU A 97 16.07 -5.51 -11.43
N ARG A 98 15.09 -5.35 -12.32
CA ARG A 98 15.19 -5.77 -13.72
C ARG A 98 15.44 -4.58 -14.63
N THR A 99 16.46 -4.65 -15.47
CA THR A 99 16.79 -3.65 -16.49
C THR A 99 15.88 -3.75 -17.72
N ALA A 100 15.88 -2.72 -18.58
CA ALA A 100 15.09 -2.67 -19.80
C ALA A 100 15.39 -3.83 -20.78
N ASN A 101 16.63 -4.32 -20.80
CA ASN A 101 17.06 -5.48 -21.60
C ASN A 101 16.72 -6.84 -20.96
N ALA A 102 15.75 -6.86 -20.04
CA ALA A 102 15.25 -8.06 -19.38
C ALA A 102 16.23 -8.82 -18.47
N ARG A 103 17.39 -8.22 -18.13
CA ARG A 103 18.37 -8.77 -17.19
C ARG A 103 18.12 -8.28 -15.75
N TYR A 104 18.73 -8.94 -14.78
CA TYR A 104 18.64 -8.58 -13.36
C TYR A 104 19.96 -8.03 -12.85
N LEU A 105 19.89 -6.96 -12.07
CA LEU A 105 21.04 -6.44 -11.32
C LEU A 105 21.49 -7.49 -10.30
N ALA A 106 22.77 -7.83 -10.28
CA ALA A 106 23.36 -8.85 -9.42
C ALA A 106 24.66 -8.35 -8.81
N ALA A 107 24.96 -8.81 -7.59
CA ALA A 107 26.28 -8.67 -6.97
C ALA A 107 26.96 -10.04 -6.92
N ASP A 108 28.28 -10.07 -7.01
CA ASP A 108 29.09 -11.26 -6.72
C ASP A 108 29.72 -11.21 -5.33
N GLN A 109 30.44 -12.28 -4.96
CA GLN A 109 31.09 -12.40 -3.65
C GLN A 109 32.26 -11.40 -3.44
N LEU A 110 32.83 -10.88 -4.52
CA LEU A 110 33.91 -9.90 -4.51
C LEU A 110 33.37 -8.45 -4.56
N GLY A 111 32.05 -8.29 -4.63
CA GLY A 111 31.36 -7.01 -4.74
C GLY A 111 31.34 -6.41 -6.13
N ALA A 112 31.61 -7.17 -7.19
CA ALA A 112 31.35 -6.71 -8.55
C ALA A 112 29.84 -6.69 -8.82
N VAL A 113 29.35 -5.62 -9.46
CA VAL A 113 27.94 -5.46 -9.80
C VAL A 113 27.76 -5.59 -11.31
N SER A 114 26.82 -6.41 -11.73
CA SER A 114 26.51 -6.68 -13.14
C SER A 114 25.01 -6.75 -13.39
N ALA A 115 24.60 -6.74 -14.66
CA ALA A 115 23.21 -6.93 -15.07
C ALA A 115 23.13 -7.87 -16.28
N GLU A 116 23.61 -9.10 -16.11
CA GLU A 116 23.78 -10.08 -17.19
C GLU A 116 22.83 -11.27 -17.10
N GLN A 117 22.23 -11.54 -15.95
CA GLN A 117 21.41 -12.74 -15.75
C GLN A 117 19.96 -12.51 -16.18
N GLU A 118 19.40 -13.43 -16.96
CA GLU A 118 17.97 -13.45 -17.37
C GLU A 118 17.06 -14.01 -16.28
N ALA A 119 17.63 -14.77 -15.34
CA ALA A 119 16.93 -15.40 -14.24
C ALA A 119 17.24 -14.68 -12.92
N ARG A 120 16.25 -14.66 -12.03
CA ARG A 120 16.44 -14.22 -10.65
C ARG A 120 16.96 -15.37 -9.80
N GLY A 121 18.05 -15.15 -9.09
CA GLY A 121 18.62 -16.02 -8.07
C GLY A 121 18.95 -15.22 -6.82
N ALA A 122 19.79 -15.80 -5.95
CA ALA A 122 20.17 -15.19 -4.69
C ALA A 122 21.04 -13.92 -4.87
N GLN A 123 21.84 -13.87 -5.95
CA GLN A 123 22.73 -12.74 -6.24
C GLN A 123 21.97 -11.49 -6.72
N GLU A 124 20.75 -11.69 -7.23
CA GLU A 124 19.85 -10.66 -7.72
C GLU A 124 18.89 -10.11 -6.64
N GLU A 125 19.02 -10.59 -5.40
CA GLU A 125 18.22 -10.12 -4.26
C GLU A 125 18.83 -8.86 -3.64
N TRP A 126 18.07 -7.78 -3.63
CA TRP A 126 18.43 -6.49 -3.05
C TRP A 126 17.41 -6.00 -2.03
N ALA A 127 17.85 -5.13 -1.12
CA ALA A 127 16.98 -4.39 -0.21
C ALA A 127 17.36 -2.91 -0.20
N PHE A 128 16.37 -2.03 -0.22
CA PHE A 128 16.59 -0.61 0.03
C PHE A 128 16.55 -0.35 1.53
N GLU A 129 17.61 0.23 2.09
CA GLU A 129 17.67 0.60 3.51
C GLU A 129 17.62 2.14 3.63
N PRO A 130 16.88 2.71 4.59
CA PRO A 130 16.90 4.16 4.81
C PRO A 130 18.31 4.67 5.08
N VAL A 131 18.66 5.82 4.52
CA VAL A 131 19.92 6.49 4.88
C VAL A 131 19.82 6.98 6.33
N PRO A 132 20.79 6.70 7.21
CA PRO A 132 20.78 7.24 8.56
C PRO A 132 20.89 8.77 8.52
N ALA A 133 19.98 9.46 9.21
CA ALA A 133 20.00 10.91 9.33
C ALA A 133 21.34 11.38 9.95
N SER A 134 22.03 12.31 9.29
CA SER A 134 23.17 12.99 9.91
C SER A 134 22.65 14.00 10.92
N PRO A 135 23.22 14.08 12.14
CA PRO A 135 22.80 15.05 13.16
C PRO A 135 22.97 16.52 12.74
N ASN A 136 23.67 16.79 11.62
CA ASN A 136 23.88 18.14 11.06
C ASN A 136 23.00 18.45 9.84
N ASP A 137 22.18 17.51 9.38
CA ASP A 137 21.26 17.75 8.27
C ASP A 137 19.94 18.31 8.83
N ASP A 138 19.80 19.64 8.85
CA ASP A 138 18.57 20.36 9.25
C ASP A 138 17.37 20.15 8.29
N HIS A 139 17.46 19.18 7.39
CA HIS A 139 16.43 18.92 6.39
C HIS A 139 15.50 17.81 6.89
N PRO A 140 14.16 17.98 6.90
CA PRO A 140 13.25 16.84 7.06
C PRO A 140 13.62 15.82 5.98
N ASP A 141 13.89 14.58 6.38
CA ASP A 141 14.31 13.49 5.48
C ASP A 141 13.51 13.57 4.18
N PRO A 142 14.13 13.88 3.03
CA PRO A 142 13.40 13.86 1.79
C PRO A 142 13.02 12.40 1.54
N ASP A 143 11.71 12.10 1.54
CA ASP A 143 11.18 10.81 1.06
C ASP A 143 11.96 10.37 -0.17
N GLY A 144 12.17 9.07 -0.35
CA GLY A 144 12.88 8.55 -1.52
C GLY A 144 14.38 8.36 -1.35
N MET A 145 14.99 8.75 -0.22
CA MET A 145 16.42 8.56 0.03
C MET A 145 16.72 7.17 0.64
N PHE A 146 17.58 6.39 -0.01
CA PHE A 146 17.94 5.04 0.41
C PHE A 146 19.40 4.70 0.11
N THR A 147 19.93 3.69 0.77
CA THR A 147 21.05 2.88 0.29
C THR A 147 20.52 1.58 -0.30
N LEU A 148 21.29 0.91 -1.16
CA LEU A 148 20.94 -0.39 -1.73
C LEU A 148 21.88 -1.47 -1.20
N LYS A 149 21.32 -2.56 -0.68
CA LYS A 149 22.08 -3.66 -0.07
C LYS A 149 21.88 -4.98 -0.79
N SER A 150 22.96 -5.69 -1.10
CA SER A 150 22.90 -7.07 -1.53
C SER A 150 22.45 -7.96 -0.37
N CYS A 151 21.34 -8.67 -0.54
CA CYS A 151 20.79 -9.53 0.52
C CYS A 151 21.64 -10.78 0.77
N LEU A 152 22.31 -11.30 -0.27
CA LEU A 152 23.15 -12.49 -0.14
C LEU A 152 24.45 -12.19 0.61
N TYR A 153 25.11 -11.09 0.27
CA TYR A 153 26.43 -10.74 0.82
C TYR A 153 26.39 -9.75 1.98
N ASN A 154 25.21 -9.15 2.26
CA ASN A 154 25.03 -8.10 3.27
C ASN A 154 25.93 -6.88 3.07
N LYS A 155 26.30 -6.59 1.82
CA LYS A 155 27.13 -5.44 1.44
C LYS A 155 26.29 -4.37 0.77
N LEU A 156 26.67 -3.12 0.98
CA LEU A 156 26.03 -1.95 0.42
C LEU A 156 26.65 -1.60 -0.94
N LEU A 157 25.80 -1.10 -1.84
CA LEU A 157 26.18 -0.57 -3.14
C LEU A 157 27.00 0.71 -2.94
N SER A 158 28.08 0.84 -3.69
CA SER A 158 28.98 1.97 -3.78
C SER A 158 29.20 2.34 -5.25
N VAL A 159 29.55 3.60 -5.51
CA VAL A 159 29.94 4.10 -6.83
C VAL A 159 31.37 4.60 -6.73
N GLU A 160 32.29 3.93 -7.42
CA GLU A 160 33.72 4.24 -7.43
C GLU A 160 34.15 4.80 -8.78
N GLU A 161 35.03 5.81 -8.76
CA GLU A 161 35.69 6.30 -9.97
C GLU A 161 37.05 5.61 -10.12
N LEU A 162 37.23 4.87 -11.21
CA LEU A 162 38.54 4.29 -11.55
C LEU A 162 39.52 5.38 -11.97
N ALA A 163 40.82 5.11 -11.89
CA ALA A 163 41.87 6.02 -12.38
C ALA A 163 41.74 6.42 -13.87
N SER A 164 40.92 5.69 -14.63
CA SER A 164 40.56 6.01 -16.03
C SER A 164 39.45 7.07 -16.16
N GLY A 165 38.87 7.56 -15.06
CA GLY A 165 37.67 8.40 -15.04
C GLY A 165 36.36 7.64 -15.25
N LYS A 166 36.42 6.31 -15.35
CA LYS A 166 35.23 5.47 -15.52
C LYS A 166 34.58 5.21 -14.16
N LEU A 167 33.29 5.52 -14.04
CA LEU A 167 32.48 5.12 -12.88
C LEU A 167 32.15 3.63 -12.93
N VAL A 168 32.30 2.95 -11.80
CA VAL A 168 32.00 1.54 -11.61
C VAL A 168 31.13 1.36 -10.38
N LEU A 169 30.08 0.53 -10.52
CA LEU A 169 29.23 0.12 -9.42
C LEU A 169 29.89 -1.06 -8.71
N ARG A 170 30.00 -0.97 -7.38
CA ARG A 170 30.48 -2.05 -6.51
C ARG A 170 29.50 -2.30 -5.37
N ALA A 171 29.59 -3.45 -4.74
CA ALA A 171 28.71 -3.90 -3.65
C ALA A 171 29.53 -4.63 -2.58
N ASP A 172 30.51 -3.94 -2.01
CA ASP A 172 31.41 -4.47 -0.99
C ASP A 172 31.51 -3.59 0.27
N SER A 173 30.73 -2.51 0.34
CA SER A 173 30.72 -1.62 1.52
C SER A 173 30.02 -2.28 2.72
N ASP A 174 30.64 -2.19 3.90
CA ASP A 174 30.08 -2.68 5.17
C ASP A 174 29.33 -1.61 5.98
N SER A 175 29.50 -0.33 5.65
CA SER A 175 28.98 0.79 6.44
C SER A 175 28.13 1.73 5.57
N PRO A 176 26.95 2.14 6.05
CA PRO A 176 26.14 3.15 5.38
C PRO A 176 26.74 4.55 5.52
N ALA A 177 27.66 4.78 6.45
CA ALA A 177 28.21 6.11 6.72
C ALA A 177 29.22 6.56 5.66
N GLU A 178 29.94 5.61 5.04
CA GLU A 178 30.89 5.74 3.92
C GLU A 178 31.58 4.37 3.78
N PRO A 179 31.82 3.81 2.58
CA PRO A 179 31.64 4.35 1.21
C PRO A 179 30.28 4.04 0.53
N ALA A 180 29.19 3.79 1.26
CA ALA A 180 27.91 3.47 0.63
C ALA A 180 27.33 4.63 -0.21
N ALA A 181 26.70 4.31 -1.34
CA ALA A 181 26.04 5.28 -2.20
C ALA A 181 24.70 5.71 -1.61
N HIS A 182 24.47 7.03 -1.54
CA HIS A 182 23.15 7.59 -1.24
C HIS A 182 22.35 7.74 -2.51
N LEU A 183 21.18 7.13 -2.54
CA LEU A 183 20.36 6.97 -3.72
C LEU A 183 19.01 7.66 -3.53
N LEU A 184 18.64 8.54 -4.46
CA LEU A 184 17.27 9.01 -4.58
C LEU A 184 16.51 8.08 -5.53
N VAL A 185 15.53 7.38 -4.97
CA VAL A 185 14.62 6.49 -5.68
C VAL A 185 13.38 7.27 -6.09
N ARG A 186 13.03 7.14 -7.37
CA ARG A 186 11.88 7.81 -7.97
C ARG A 186 11.01 6.76 -8.65
N MET A 187 9.77 6.66 -8.22
CA MET A 187 8.81 5.66 -8.68
C MET A 187 7.74 6.28 -9.57
N GLN A 188 7.26 5.53 -10.56
CA GLN A 188 6.14 5.98 -11.37
C GLN A 188 4.91 6.23 -10.49
N ALA A 189 4.29 7.40 -10.61
CA ALA A 189 3.24 7.88 -9.71
C ALA A 189 2.05 6.91 -9.60
N ALA A 190 1.57 6.40 -10.75
CA ALA A 190 0.50 5.42 -10.81
C ALA A 190 0.82 4.13 -10.03
N GLU A 191 2.06 3.65 -10.05
CA GLU A 191 2.48 2.47 -9.30
C GLU A 191 2.66 2.76 -7.81
N LEU A 192 3.14 3.95 -7.44
CA LEU A 192 3.22 4.36 -6.04
C LEU A 192 1.81 4.41 -5.39
N LEU A 193 0.82 4.95 -6.11
CA LEU A 193 -0.58 4.97 -5.66
C LEU A 193 -1.15 3.56 -5.47
N LYS A 194 -0.85 2.64 -6.39
CA LYS A 194 -1.24 1.22 -6.25
C LYS A 194 -0.55 0.59 -5.04
N ALA A 195 0.74 0.86 -4.83
CA ALA A 195 1.49 0.34 -3.69
C ALA A 195 0.92 0.85 -2.36
N ARG A 196 0.57 2.14 -2.26
CA ARG A 196 -0.10 2.73 -1.09
C ARG A 196 -1.42 2.05 -0.78
N LYS A 197 -2.30 1.90 -1.79
CA LYS A 197 -3.59 1.21 -1.64
C LYS A 197 -3.40 -0.24 -1.16
N ARG A 198 -2.50 -0.99 -1.78
CA ARG A 198 -2.18 -2.36 -1.37
C ARG A 198 -1.71 -2.42 0.08
N LEU A 199 -0.80 -1.56 0.50
CA LEU A 199 -0.30 -1.55 1.88
C LEU A 199 -1.41 -1.19 2.87
N ALA A 200 -2.29 -0.24 2.53
CA ALA A 200 -3.45 0.08 3.34
C ALA A 200 -4.41 -1.12 3.45
N ASP A 201 -4.66 -1.83 2.36
CA ASP A 201 -5.48 -3.04 2.35
C ASP A 201 -4.83 -4.19 3.15
N GLU A 202 -3.51 -4.40 3.02
CA GLU A 202 -2.75 -5.38 3.80
C GLU A 202 -2.77 -5.04 5.30
N GLN A 203 -2.65 -3.77 5.66
CA GLN A 203 -2.75 -3.29 7.04
C GLN A 203 -4.17 -3.44 7.59
N ALA A 204 -5.19 -3.15 6.78
CA ALA A 204 -6.59 -3.37 7.15
C ALA A 204 -6.90 -4.87 7.32
N GLN A 205 -6.36 -5.72 6.45
CA GLN A 205 -6.51 -7.17 6.53
C GLN A 205 -5.73 -7.75 7.71
N LYS A 206 -4.49 -7.30 7.96
CA LYS A 206 -3.72 -7.67 9.15
C LYS A 206 -4.38 -7.14 10.42
N GLY A 207 -5.00 -5.96 10.40
CA GLY A 207 -5.83 -5.45 11.50
C GLY A 207 -7.09 -6.29 11.72
N LEU A 208 -7.67 -6.85 10.65
CA LEU A 208 -8.74 -7.84 10.72
C LEU A 208 -8.27 -9.19 11.29
N LEU A 209 -7.07 -9.64 10.92
CA LEU A 209 -6.50 -10.93 11.29
C LEU A 209 -5.79 -10.89 12.65
N SER A 210 -5.23 -9.76 13.06
CA SER A 210 -4.67 -9.54 14.39
C SER A 210 -5.79 -9.46 15.42
N ALA A 211 -6.91 -8.82 15.08
CA ALA A 211 -8.16 -8.93 15.85
C ALA A 211 -8.73 -10.36 15.87
N ALA A 212 -8.43 -11.19 14.86
CA ALA A 212 -8.81 -12.61 14.84
C ALA A 212 -7.84 -13.52 15.60
N LYS A 213 -6.59 -13.10 15.85
CA LYS A 213 -5.65 -13.80 16.75
C LYS A 213 -5.91 -13.46 18.23
N THR A 214 -6.47 -12.27 18.52
CA THR A 214 -7.16 -11.99 19.78
C THR A 214 -8.62 -12.43 19.68
N ALA A 215 -8.86 -13.72 19.40
CA ALA A 215 -10.19 -14.34 19.44
C ALA A 215 -10.82 -14.44 20.85
N ASP A 216 -10.41 -13.54 21.76
CA ASP A 216 -11.05 -13.25 23.05
C ASP A 216 -11.50 -11.77 23.15
N ALA A 217 -11.15 -10.91 22.19
CA ALA A 217 -11.72 -9.58 22.06
C ALA A 217 -13.00 -9.69 21.23
N GLY A 218 -14.11 -9.88 21.94
CA GLY A 218 -15.45 -10.11 21.41
C GLY A 218 -15.93 -9.09 20.36
N LEU A 219 -17.11 -9.40 19.84
CA LEU A 219 -17.90 -8.70 18.84
C LEU A 219 -18.34 -7.25 19.25
N THR A 220 -17.52 -6.54 20.00
CA THR A 220 -17.84 -5.33 20.77
C THR A 220 -17.39 -4.05 20.08
N ILE A 221 -16.55 -4.13 19.05
CA ILE A 221 -15.96 -2.96 18.36
C ILE A 221 -16.42 -2.93 16.89
N LEU A 222 -17.15 -1.85 16.51
CA LEU A 222 -17.45 -1.58 15.10
C LEU A 222 -16.14 -1.28 14.37
N LYS A 223 -15.91 -1.89 13.20
CA LYS A 223 -14.81 -1.48 12.32
C LYS A 223 -15.02 -0.04 11.83
N PRO A 224 -13.96 0.74 11.56
CA PRO A 224 -14.10 2.06 10.95
C PRO A 224 -14.95 1.98 9.66
N GLY A 225 -15.99 2.80 9.57
CA GLY A 225 -16.93 2.81 8.43
C GLY A 225 -18.03 1.74 8.44
N GLN A 226 -18.03 0.79 9.39
CA GLN A 226 -19.05 -0.26 9.46
C GLN A 226 -20.29 0.21 10.24
N SER A 227 -21.48 0.09 9.62
CA SER A 227 -22.73 0.43 10.30
C SER A 227 -23.27 -0.72 11.16
N PHE A 228 -24.12 -0.41 12.14
CA PHE A 228 -24.83 -1.42 12.94
C PHE A 228 -25.67 -2.37 12.08
N HIS A 229 -26.23 -1.86 10.98
CA HIS A 229 -26.99 -2.67 10.03
C HIS A 229 -26.08 -3.68 9.30
N ASP A 230 -24.87 -3.26 8.92
CA ASP A 230 -23.92 -4.15 8.24
C ASP A 230 -23.38 -5.22 9.20
N LEU A 231 -23.20 -4.89 10.47
CA LEU A 231 -22.86 -5.88 11.50
C LEU A 231 -23.97 -6.90 11.73
N GLU A 232 -25.20 -6.44 11.89
CA GLU A 232 -26.36 -7.31 12.11
C GLU A 232 -26.57 -8.22 10.90
N ALA A 233 -26.46 -7.68 9.68
CA ALA A 233 -26.52 -8.46 8.44
C ALA A 233 -25.41 -9.52 8.34
N ASN A 234 -24.17 -9.16 8.66
CA ASN A 234 -23.05 -10.10 8.62
C ASN A 234 -23.17 -11.18 9.71
N ASN A 235 -23.58 -10.81 10.92
CA ASN A 235 -23.83 -11.75 12.00
C ASN A 235 -24.89 -12.77 11.58
N ILE A 236 -26.02 -12.30 11.05
CA ILE A 236 -27.11 -13.17 10.60
C ILE A 236 -26.67 -14.09 9.45
N ARG A 237 -25.91 -13.59 8.46
CA ARG A 237 -25.39 -14.40 7.35
C ARG A 237 -24.46 -15.53 7.80
N GLN A 238 -23.70 -15.30 8.87
CA GLN A 238 -22.78 -16.29 9.41
C GLN A 238 -23.52 -17.49 10.03
N TYR A 239 -24.66 -17.24 10.68
CA TYR A 239 -25.39 -18.26 11.45
C TYR A 239 -26.72 -18.70 10.83
N GLN A 240 -27.20 -18.06 9.74
CA GLN A 240 -28.34 -18.55 8.96
C GLN A 240 -27.96 -19.78 8.14
N ALA A 241 -28.79 -20.83 8.22
CA ALA A 241 -28.69 -21.97 7.32
C ALA A 241 -29.04 -21.53 5.89
N ARG A 242 -28.21 -21.91 4.91
CA ARG A 242 -28.30 -21.57 3.48
C ARG A 242 -29.51 -22.20 2.76
N GLY A 243 -30.71 -22.12 3.33
CA GLY A 243 -31.94 -22.72 2.79
C GLY A 243 -32.98 -21.71 2.28
N ALA A 244 -32.97 -20.47 2.77
CA ALA A 244 -34.07 -19.53 2.50
C ALA A 244 -33.77 -18.45 1.43
N GLY A 245 -32.55 -18.38 0.89
CA GLY A 245 -32.17 -17.47 -0.22
C GLY A 245 -32.32 -15.96 0.04
N ARG A 246 -32.93 -15.53 1.15
CA ARG A 246 -33.20 -14.13 1.51
C ARG A 246 -32.78 -13.85 2.94
N LEU A 247 -31.97 -12.81 3.11
CA LEU A 247 -31.57 -12.29 4.42
C LEU A 247 -32.78 -11.65 5.10
N GLN A 248 -33.21 -12.22 6.23
CA GLN A 248 -34.18 -11.60 7.13
C GLN A 248 -33.43 -10.85 8.22
N LEU A 249 -33.69 -9.53 8.33
CA LEU A 249 -33.18 -8.70 9.40
C LEU A 249 -34.27 -8.47 10.47
N PRO A 250 -33.91 -8.29 11.74
CA PRO A 250 -34.84 -7.89 12.79
C PRO A 250 -35.52 -6.56 12.44
N ALA A 251 -36.77 -6.40 12.85
CA ALA A 251 -37.50 -5.14 12.66
C ALA A 251 -37.12 -4.05 13.69
N GLU A 252 -36.24 -4.37 14.64
CA GLU A 252 -35.87 -3.50 15.75
C GLU A 252 -34.85 -2.42 15.32
N GLY A 253 -35.02 -1.19 15.81
CA GLY A 253 -34.10 -0.08 15.50
C GLY A 253 -32.74 -0.18 16.19
N ASN A 254 -31.76 0.63 15.75
CA ASN A 254 -30.37 0.61 16.23
C ASN A 254 -30.16 1.17 17.66
N ALA A 255 -31.22 1.56 18.38
CA ALA A 255 -31.09 2.18 19.70
C ALA A 255 -30.56 1.20 20.76
N GLY A 256 -31.06 -0.04 20.76
CA GLY A 256 -30.59 -1.12 21.65
C GLY A 256 -29.10 -1.43 21.42
N LEU A 257 -28.70 -1.62 20.16
CA LEU A 257 -27.30 -1.86 19.78
C LEU A 257 -26.34 -0.74 20.20
N LYS A 258 -26.77 0.53 20.15
CA LYS A 258 -25.96 1.66 20.61
C LYS A 258 -25.76 1.64 22.13
N LYS A 259 -26.78 1.25 22.89
CA LYS A 259 -26.73 1.11 24.35
C LYS A 259 -25.85 -0.08 24.74
N ALA A 260 -26.12 -1.24 24.17
CA ALA A 260 -25.34 -2.47 24.38
C ALA A 260 -23.85 -2.29 24.02
N ARG A 261 -23.54 -1.49 22.99
CA ARG A 261 -22.15 -1.12 22.67
C ARG A 261 -21.48 -0.31 23.78
N LYS A 262 -22.17 0.67 24.37
CA LYS A 262 -21.61 1.46 25.49
C LYS A 262 -21.43 0.60 26.75
N GLU A 263 -22.29 -0.38 26.94
CA GLU A 263 -22.30 -1.29 28.10
C GLU A 263 -21.42 -2.53 27.90
N GLY A 264 -20.76 -2.67 26.74
CA GLY A 264 -19.90 -3.81 26.43
C GLY A 264 -20.64 -5.12 26.11
N ARG A 265 -21.98 -5.11 26.04
CA ARG A 265 -22.86 -6.27 25.81
C ARG A 265 -23.38 -6.37 24.38
N LEU A 266 -22.66 -5.80 23.41
CA LEU A 266 -23.12 -5.77 22.01
C LEU A 266 -23.31 -7.17 21.41
N ALA A 267 -22.47 -8.14 21.79
CA ALA A 267 -22.56 -9.51 21.33
C ALA A 267 -23.84 -10.22 21.83
N GLU A 268 -24.21 -9.98 23.09
CA GLU A 268 -25.41 -10.53 23.73
C GLU A 268 -26.67 -9.97 23.07
N GLU A 269 -26.74 -8.65 22.88
CA GLU A 269 -27.89 -8.01 22.21
C GLU A 269 -28.05 -8.49 20.75
N LEU A 270 -26.94 -8.70 20.03
CA LEU A 270 -26.99 -9.27 18.67
C LEU A 270 -27.47 -10.73 18.68
N LEU A 271 -27.10 -11.51 19.70
CA LEU A 271 -27.59 -12.87 19.88
C LEU A 271 -29.09 -12.89 20.16
N ASP A 272 -29.57 -12.06 21.09
CA ASP A 272 -31.00 -11.96 21.45
C ASP A 272 -31.88 -11.58 20.26
N ARG A 273 -31.39 -10.65 19.43
CA ARG A 273 -32.07 -10.26 18.18
C ARG A 273 -32.10 -11.38 17.16
N ARG A 274 -31.02 -12.16 17.07
CA ARG A 274 -30.91 -13.29 16.15
C ARG A 274 -31.77 -14.48 16.59
N ALA A 275 -31.84 -14.77 17.89
CA ALA A 275 -32.67 -15.81 18.48
C ALA A 275 -34.17 -15.61 18.18
N LYS A 276 -34.61 -14.36 18.08
CA LYS A 276 -35.99 -14.02 17.67
C LYS A 276 -36.29 -14.34 16.19
N LEU A 277 -35.28 -14.56 15.35
CA LEU A 277 -35.46 -14.91 13.94
C LEU A 277 -35.70 -16.42 13.79
N LYS A 278 -36.84 -16.77 13.17
CA LYS A 278 -37.22 -18.17 12.91
C LYS A 278 -36.22 -18.96 12.04
N SER A 279 -35.32 -18.25 11.34
CA SER A 279 -34.34 -18.81 10.41
C SER A 279 -33.02 -19.25 11.08
N ASP A 280 -32.82 -18.96 12.36
CA ASP A 280 -31.59 -19.31 13.06
C ASP A 280 -31.67 -20.73 13.63
N ARG A 281 -30.70 -21.58 13.25
CA ARG A 281 -30.58 -22.96 13.72
C ARG A 281 -29.79 -23.06 15.03
N TYR A 282 -28.95 -22.08 15.33
CA TYR A 282 -27.95 -22.11 16.40
C TYR A 282 -28.32 -21.25 17.62
N ALA A 283 -29.43 -20.51 17.56
CA ALA A 283 -29.92 -19.68 18.66
C ALA A 283 -31.28 -20.16 19.23
N LYS A 284 -31.55 -21.46 19.18
CA LYS A 284 -32.65 -22.10 19.89
C LYS A 284 -32.18 -22.73 21.18
#